data_AF-A0A6A6I8L4-F1
#
_entry.id   AF-A0A6A6I8L4-F1
#
_cell.length_a   1.000
_cell.length_b   1.000
_cell.length_c   1.000
_cell.angle_alpha   90.00
_cell.angle_beta   90.00
_cell.angle_gamma   90.00
#
_symmetry.space_group_name_H-M   'P 1'
#
loop_
_entity.id
_entity.type
_entity.pdbx_description
1 polymer ?
#
loop_
_entity_poly.entity_id
_entity_poly.type
_entity_poly.pdbx_seq_one_letter_code
_entity_poly.pdbx_strand_id
1 'polypeptide(L)'
;MDAQQPTEETQAAETAWENEFISRWIDRLKHTYSFQSHDKDPKCPFGAAMMSFQHFTTRIILALEARDPGIVNMTKCGYLRLIYSRLPSFHNLQGFHAWVADAVLKHPQRRNMKQHQWLAIVDYERLGGGLLRKCKMAFVELNRWFREVSKPENLVRDPDQLYLFRRANGLKAVKTDRVGDWEHQECQVCTEEFERPDTIEGERTPQRAPCGHVLCKACFKNWLEQSKGRYTCPLCRACLVCGENNCIFHSIRREPTTPMPMPDVLRIIRGRSEELLHGLAPSRYWVLRETTRYHRVCIRFYNRVLDRDGADVDDPVYQHYQQRRDEHWDTMKGEILGERMVPAGRDEARRRV
;
A
#
# COMPACT_ATOMS: atom_id res chain seq x y z
N MET A 1 19.52 38.02 33.51
CA MET A 1 18.77 36.93 34.19
C MET A 1 19.61 35.68 34.02
N ASP A 2 20.36 35.31 35.05
CA ASP A 2 21.25 34.16 34.99
C ASP A 2 20.42 32.89 35.14
N ALA A 3 20.45 32.03 34.12
CA ALA A 3 19.83 30.71 34.20
C ALA A 3 20.60 29.90 35.24
N GLN A 4 19.95 29.58 36.36
CA GLN A 4 20.52 28.70 37.39
C GLN A 4 20.91 27.36 36.74
N GLN A 5 22.17 26.96 36.93
CA GLN A 5 22.63 25.66 36.46
C GLN A 5 21.88 24.54 37.21
N PRO A 6 21.48 23.46 36.52
CA PRO A 6 20.80 22.34 37.15
C PRO A 6 21.70 21.68 38.21
N THR A 7 21.14 21.41 39.38
CA THR A 7 21.85 20.75 40.50
C THR A 7 22.34 19.36 40.11
N GLU A 8 23.40 18.87 40.76
CA GLU A 8 23.93 17.51 40.55
C GLU A 8 22.84 16.43 40.71
N GLU A 9 21.93 16.61 41.67
CA GLU A 9 20.79 15.73 41.90
C GLU A 9 19.83 15.70 40.70
N THR A 10 19.59 16.86 40.06
CA THR A 10 18.74 16.94 38.86
C THR A 10 19.40 16.21 37.68
N GLN A 11 20.71 16.36 37.51
CA GLN A 11 21.46 15.69 36.44
C GLN A 11 21.51 14.16 36.64
N ALA A 12 21.67 13.70 37.89
CA ALA A 12 21.64 12.28 38.23
C ALA A 12 20.26 11.66 37.98
N ALA A 13 19.18 12.34 38.37
CA ALA A 13 17.81 11.91 38.12
C ALA A 13 17.48 11.82 36.62
N GLU A 14 17.89 12.81 35.83
CA GLU A 14 17.69 12.80 34.37
C GLU A 14 18.44 11.63 33.70
N THR A 15 19.67 11.38 34.12
CA THR A 15 20.49 10.27 33.62
C THR A 15 19.86 8.92 33.95
N ALA A 16 19.36 8.74 35.17
CA ALA A 16 18.67 7.52 35.60
C ALA A 16 17.39 7.26 34.78
N TRP A 17 16.56 8.30 34.60
CA TRP A 17 15.35 8.20 33.79
C TRP A 17 15.65 7.86 32.34
N GLU A 18 16.66 8.51 31.74
CA GLU A 18 17.09 8.21 30.37
C GLU A 18 17.51 6.75 30.24
N ASN A 19 18.31 6.24 31.17
CA ASN A 19 18.77 4.86 31.17
C ASN A 19 17.61 3.87 31.20
N GLU A 20 16.63 4.07 32.08
CA GLU A 20 15.44 3.22 32.14
C GLU A 20 14.60 3.33 30.86
N PHE A 21 14.44 4.54 30.32
CA PHE A 21 13.67 4.79 29.11
C PHE A 21 14.30 4.10 27.88
N ILE A 22 15.61 4.18 27.72
CA ILE A 22 16.35 3.54 26.63
C ILE A 22 16.34 2.02 26.78
N SER A 23 16.54 1.49 27.98
CA SER A 23 16.46 0.05 28.25
C SER A 23 15.09 -0.53 27.89
N ARG A 24 13.99 0.16 28.23
CA ARG A 24 12.64 -0.25 27.83
C ARG A 24 12.45 -0.28 26.31
N TRP A 25 13.07 0.64 25.58
CA TRP A 25 13.03 0.62 24.12
C TRP A 25 13.81 -0.56 23.54
N ILE A 26 15.02 -0.81 24.03
CA ILE A 26 15.84 -1.95 23.61
C ILE A 26 15.08 -3.26 23.81
N ASP A 27 14.47 -3.45 24.98
CA ASP A 27 13.65 -4.62 25.32
C ASP A 27 12.50 -4.80 24.30
N ARG A 28 11.69 -3.76 24.07
CA ARG A 28 10.60 -3.81 23.09
C ARG A 28 11.07 -4.12 21.68
N LEU A 29 12.19 -3.52 21.25
CA LEU A 29 12.72 -3.76 19.91
C LEU A 29 13.20 -5.21 19.74
N LYS A 30 13.86 -5.78 20.76
CA LYS A 30 14.33 -7.17 20.76
C LYS A 30 13.19 -8.18 20.83
N HIS A 31 12.18 -7.92 21.65
CA HIS A 31 11.17 -8.92 21.98
C HIS A 31 9.85 -8.73 21.23
N THR A 32 9.46 -7.51 20.86
CA THR A 32 8.19 -7.23 20.17
C THR A 32 8.36 -6.93 18.69
N TYR A 33 9.45 -6.25 18.31
CA TYR A 33 9.67 -5.75 16.95
C TYR A 33 10.86 -6.39 16.23
N SER A 34 11.30 -7.54 16.73
CA SER A 34 12.28 -8.38 16.04
C SER A 34 11.73 -9.77 15.79
N PHE A 35 12.21 -10.39 14.73
CA PHE A 35 11.96 -11.79 14.42
C PHE A 35 13.25 -12.46 13.95
N GLN A 36 13.34 -13.76 14.18
CA GLN A 36 14.39 -14.57 13.59
C GLN A 36 14.11 -14.76 12.09
N SER A 37 15.16 -14.94 11.28
CA SER A 37 14.97 -15.19 9.85
C SER A 37 14.12 -16.46 9.66
N HIS A 38 12.90 -16.28 9.13
CA HIS A 38 11.94 -17.37 8.96
C HIS A 38 11.59 -17.66 7.51
N ASP A 39 11.93 -16.75 6.59
CA ASP A 39 11.59 -16.96 5.19
C ASP A 39 12.64 -17.87 4.54
N LYS A 40 12.28 -19.14 4.40
CA LYS A 40 13.13 -20.16 3.79
C LYS A 40 13.29 -19.95 2.29
N ASP A 41 12.39 -19.20 1.66
CA ASP A 41 12.48 -18.94 0.23
C ASP A 41 13.24 -17.62 -0.04
N PRO A 42 14.52 -17.69 -0.47
CA PRO A 42 15.28 -16.49 -0.83
C PRO A 42 14.65 -15.72 -2.01
N LYS A 43 13.72 -16.32 -2.75
CA LYS A 43 12.99 -15.69 -3.85
C LYS A 43 11.75 -14.92 -3.38
N CYS A 44 11.36 -15.03 -2.11
CA CYS A 44 10.22 -14.29 -1.58
C CYS A 44 10.55 -12.78 -1.51
N PRO A 45 9.93 -11.93 -2.34
CA PRO A 45 10.23 -10.49 -2.33
C PRO A 45 9.76 -9.82 -1.03
N PHE A 46 8.76 -10.40 -0.36
CA PHE A 46 8.23 -9.89 0.90
C PHE A 46 9.16 -10.24 2.06
N GLY A 47 9.73 -11.45 2.08
CA GLY A 47 10.80 -11.86 2.99
C GLY A 47 12.00 -10.93 2.89
N ALA A 48 12.46 -10.61 1.68
CA ALA A 48 13.55 -9.66 1.47
C ALA A 48 13.24 -8.25 2.03
N ALA A 49 11.99 -7.78 1.89
CA ALA A 49 11.55 -6.51 2.48
C ALA A 49 11.50 -6.59 4.02
N MET A 50 10.99 -7.68 4.58
CA MET A 50 10.98 -7.96 6.02
C MET A 50 12.40 -7.95 6.59
N MET A 51 13.34 -8.66 5.97
CA MET A 51 14.74 -8.71 6.39
C MET A 51 15.41 -7.34 6.31
N SER A 52 15.07 -6.53 5.29
CA SER A 52 15.56 -5.13 5.20
C SER A 52 15.08 -4.32 6.41
N PHE A 53 13.81 -4.44 6.80
CA PHE A 53 13.29 -3.77 7.99
C PHE A 53 13.89 -4.32 9.30
N GLN A 54 14.08 -5.64 9.41
CA GLN A 54 14.74 -6.25 10.56
C GLN A 54 16.18 -5.75 10.72
N HIS A 55 16.93 -5.62 9.64
CA HIS A 55 18.28 -5.05 9.66
C HIS A 55 18.27 -3.61 10.19
N PHE A 56 17.31 -2.79 9.74
CA PHE A 56 17.10 -1.45 10.29
C PHE A 56 16.80 -1.49 11.80
N THR A 57 15.92 -2.36 12.26
CA THR A 57 15.61 -2.55 13.69
C THR A 57 16.85 -2.94 14.50
N THR A 58 17.63 -3.91 14.02
CA THR A 58 18.86 -4.37 14.68
C THR A 58 19.88 -3.24 14.79
N ARG A 59 20.02 -2.40 13.77
CA ARG A 59 20.90 -1.22 13.84
C ARG A 59 20.44 -0.18 14.86
N ILE A 60 19.12 0.00 15.04
CA ILE A 60 18.59 0.84 16.12
C ILE A 60 18.95 0.26 17.48
N ILE A 61 18.77 -1.04 17.68
CA ILE A 61 19.13 -1.72 18.94
C ILE A 61 20.60 -1.48 19.26
N LEU A 62 21.50 -1.77 18.31
CA LEU A 62 22.94 -1.60 18.49
C LEU A 62 23.32 -0.14 18.78
N ALA A 63 22.69 0.83 18.11
CA ALA A 63 22.96 2.25 18.35
C ALA A 63 22.45 2.72 19.73
N LEU A 64 21.32 2.19 20.21
CA LEU A 64 20.82 2.47 21.56
C LEU A 64 21.70 1.85 22.64
N GLU A 65 22.17 0.62 22.43
CA GLU A 65 23.12 -0.07 23.32
C GLU A 65 24.46 0.69 23.40
N ALA A 66 24.95 1.18 22.26
CA ALA A 66 26.15 2.00 22.16
C ALA A 66 25.93 3.47 22.62
N ARG A 67 24.73 3.83 23.05
CA ARG A 67 24.36 5.19 23.48
C ARG A 67 24.69 6.27 22.44
N ASP A 68 24.43 5.98 21.15
CA ASP A 68 24.58 6.96 20.08
C ASP A 68 23.73 8.21 20.38
N PRO A 69 24.33 9.40 20.55
CA PRO A 69 23.61 10.60 20.97
C PRO A 69 22.47 10.98 20.01
N GLY A 70 22.67 10.75 18.72
CA GLY A 70 21.68 11.06 17.68
C GLY A 70 20.44 10.18 17.81
N ILE A 71 20.62 8.88 18.02
CA ILE A 71 19.53 7.90 18.17
C ILE A 71 18.85 8.03 19.55
N VAL A 72 19.60 8.28 20.62
CA VAL A 72 19.03 8.56 21.95
C VAL A 72 18.14 9.80 21.90
N ASN A 73 18.64 10.92 21.36
CA ASN A 73 17.87 12.15 21.23
C ASN A 73 16.61 11.95 20.36
N MET A 74 16.76 11.28 19.21
CA MET A 74 15.63 10.92 18.35
C MET A 74 14.56 10.07 19.09
N THR A 75 15.00 9.17 19.97
CA THR A 75 14.11 8.32 20.77
C THR A 75 13.35 9.14 21.80
N LYS A 76 14.02 10.07 22.50
CA LYS A 76 13.38 11.06 23.40
C LYS A 76 12.36 11.92 22.66
N CYS A 77 12.66 12.34 21.43
CA CYS A 77 11.73 13.07 20.57
C CYS A 77 10.57 12.23 20.02
N GLY A 78 10.45 10.95 20.40
CA GLY A 78 9.29 10.11 20.07
C GLY A 78 9.28 9.49 18.67
N TYR A 79 10.37 9.59 17.89
CA TYR A 79 10.42 9.03 16.54
C TYR A 79 10.29 7.50 16.53
N LEU A 80 10.88 6.79 17.50
CA LEU A 80 10.71 5.33 17.59
C LEU A 80 9.25 4.95 17.86
N ARG A 81 8.57 5.71 18.73
CA ARG A 81 7.11 5.56 18.93
C ARG A 81 6.37 5.78 17.62
N LEU A 82 6.74 6.81 16.85
CA LEU A 82 6.12 7.07 15.57
C LEU A 82 6.36 5.95 14.54
N ILE A 83 7.53 5.34 14.51
CA ILE A 83 7.86 4.24 13.58
C ILE A 83 7.13 2.95 13.98
N TYR A 84 7.28 2.51 15.24
CA TYR A 84 6.88 1.17 15.66
C TYR A 84 5.44 1.07 16.18
N SER A 85 4.82 2.17 16.62
CA SER A 85 3.44 2.12 17.08
C SER A 85 2.49 1.65 15.98
N ARG A 86 1.50 0.83 16.36
CA ARG A 86 0.45 0.32 15.45
C ARG A 86 0.96 -0.49 14.25
N LEU A 87 2.23 -0.92 14.25
CA LEU A 87 2.65 -2.01 13.38
C LEU A 87 1.93 -3.30 13.83
N PRO A 88 1.66 -4.24 12.90
CA PRO A 88 1.18 -5.56 13.26
C PRO A 88 2.17 -6.27 14.20
N SER A 89 1.69 -7.27 14.93
CA SER A 89 2.54 -8.10 15.80
C SER A 89 3.54 -8.90 14.96
N PHE A 90 4.81 -8.91 15.36
CA PHE A 90 5.86 -9.69 14.68
C PHE A 90 5.90 -11.15 15.17
N HIS A 91 5.19 -11.47 16.26
CA HIS A 91 5.05 -12.85 16.74
C HIS A 91 4.18 -13.70 15.81
N ASN A 92 3.22 -13.08 15.11
CA ASN A 92 2.44 -13.76 14.06
C ASN A 92 3.11 -13.48 12.70
N LEU A 93 4.16 -14.23 12.40
CA LEU A 93 4.96 -14.02 11.19
C LEU A 93 4.16 -14.19 9.90
N GLN A 94 3.22 -15.14 9.86
CA GLN A 94 2.35 -15.33 8.70
C GLN A 94 1.45 -14.11 8.48
N GLY A 95 0.85 -13.59 9.56
CA GLY A 95 0.04 -12.37 9.53
C GLY A 95 0.86 -11.13 9.13
N PHE A 96 2.08 -11.00 9.66
CA PHE A 96 2.98 -9.91 9.29
C PHE A 96 3.43 -10.02 7.83
N HIS A 97 3.79 -11.21 7.36
CA HIS A 97 4.13 -11.48 5.97
C HIS A 97 2.97 -11.12 5.04
N ALA A 98 1.73 -11.52 5.36
CA ALA A 98 0.55 -11.13 4.60
C ALA A 98 0.33 -9.61 4.59
N TRP A 99 0.58 -8.93 5.71
CA TRP A 99 0.52 -7.45 5.79
C TRP A 99 1.58 -6.77 4.93
N VAL A 100 2.82 -7.31 4.87
CA VAL A 100 3.89 -6.82 4.00
C VAL A 100 3.54 -7.05 2.53
N ALA A 101 3.04 -8.24 2.18
CA ALA A 101 2.58 -8.54 0.83
C ALA A 101 1.49 -7.56 0.38
N ASP A 102 0.49 -7.31 1.23
CA ASP A 102 -0.55 -6.30 0.98
C ASP A 102 0.06 -4.90 0.80
N ALA A 103 0.99 -4.47 1.67
CA ALA A 103 1.63 -3.16 1.56
C ALA A 103 2.38 -2.99 0.22
N VAL A 104 3.18 -3.99 -0.17
CA VAL A 104 3.99 -3.99 -1.40
C VAL A 104 3.09 -3.98 -2.63
N LEU A 105 2.07 -4.85 -2.66
CA LEU A 105 1.19 -5.04 -3.81
C LEU A 105 0.08 -4.00 -3.92
N LYS A 106 -0.10 -3.12 -2.92
CA LYS A 106 -1.17 -2.11 -2.90
C LYS A 106 -0.70 -0.74 -3.42
N HIS A 107 -1.58 -0.07 -4.16
CA HIS A 107 -1.34 1.26 -4.72
C HIS A 107 -0.91 2.24 -3.63
N PRO A 108 0.09 3.13 -3.84
CA PRO A 108 0.56 4.06 -2.82
C PRO A 108 -0.55 4.89 -2.16
N GLN A 109 -1.56 5.33 -2.94
CA GLN A 109 -2.70 6.09 -2.41
C GLN A 109 -3.72 5.26 -1.61
N ARG A 110 -3.63 3.93 -1.65
CA ARG A 110 -4.48 2.99 -0.88
C ARG A 110 -3.80 2.43 0.36
N ARG A 111 -2.47 2.61 0.48
CA ARG A 111 -1.72 2.17 1.66
C ARG A 111 -2.19 2.95 2.88
N ASN A 112 -2.28 2.31 4.03
CA ASN A 112 -2.39 3.09 5.26
C ASN A 112 -1.04 3.76 5.59
N MET A 113 -1.07 4.71 6.51
CA MET A 113 0.10 5.47 6.96
C MET A 113 1.27 4.57 7.35
N LYS A 114 1.00 3.45 8.04
CA LYS A 114 2.04 2.53 8.53
C LYS A 114 2.64 1.66 7.42
N GLN A 115 1.82 1.20 6.48
CA GLN A 115 2.29 0.51 5.29
C GLN A 115 3.23 1.39 4.47
N HIS A 116 2.87 2.67 4.30
CA HIS A 116 3.71 3.61 3.57
C HIS A 116 5.03 3.91 4.30
N GLN A 117 4.96 4.26 5.59
CA GLN A 117 6.15 4.55 6.40
C GLN A 117 7.11 3.35 6.45
N TRP A 118 6.58 2.14 6.63
CA TRP A 118 7.37 0.91 6.67
C TRP A 118 8.10 0.66 5.36
N LEU A 119 7.42 0.80 4.22
CA LEU A 119 8.05 0.63 2.91
C LEU A 119 9.11 1.71 2.62
N ALA A 120 8.87 2.96 3.03
CA ALA A 120 9.88 4.00 2.92
C ALA A 120 11.16 3.64 3.69
N ILE A 121 11.03 3.09 4.90
CA ILE A 121 12.18 2.61 5.69
C ILE A 121 12.92 1.48 4.95
N VAL A 122 12.18 0.52 4.37
CA VAL A 122 12.78 -0.57 3.58
C VAL A 122 13.57 -0.03 2.38
N ASP A 123 12.99 0.93 1.65
CA ASP A 123 13.64 1.54 0.49
C ASP A 123 14.90 2.32 0.91
N TYR A 124 14.84 3.11 1.99
CA TYR A 124 16.01 3.80 2.52
C TYR A 124 17.07 2.86 3.10
N GLU A 125 16.67 1.70 3.62
CA GLU A 125 17.64 0.74 4.12
C GLU A 125 18.53 0.23 2.98
N ARG A 126 17.90 -0.06 1.82
CA ARG A 126 18.57 -0.53 0.58
C ARG A 126 19.48 0.52 -0.07
N LEU A 127 19.15 1.81 0.05
CA LEU A 127 19.97 2.90 -0.48
C LEU A 127 21.23 3.19 0.35
N GLY A 128 21.40 2.55 1.52
CA GLY A 128 22.52 2.81 2.42
C GLY A 128 22.41 4.13 3.20
N GLY A 129 23.50 4.55 3.85
CA GLY A 129 23.57 5.79 4.64
C GLY A 129 23.34 5.64 6.16
N GLY A 130 23.49 6.77 6.86
CA GLY A 130 23.43 6.84 8.32
C GLY A 130 22.03 6.64 8.89
N LEU A 131 21.93 5.95 10.04
CA LEU A 131 20.67 5.54 10.64
C LEU A 131 19.76 6.74 11.00
N LEU A 132 20.33 7.79 11.59
CA LEU A 132 19.59 9.01 11.94
C LEU A 132 18.94 9.65 10.71
N ARG A 133 19.65 9.68 9.57
CA ARG A 133 19.12 10.19 8.30
C ARG A 133 17.93 9.36 7.84
N LYS A 134 18.03 8.02 7.88
CA LYS A 134 16.93 7.12 7.48
C LYS A 134 15.66 7.36 8.29
N CYS A 135 15.78 7.50 9.61
CA CYS A 135 14.63 7.80 10.48
C CYS A 135 13.97 9.15 10.14
N LYS A 136 14.77 10.20 9.93
CA LYS A 136 14.26 11.52 9.52
C LYS A 136 13.59 11.45 8.14
N MET A 137 14.19 10.77 7.19
CA MET A 137 13.65 10.61 5.84
C MET A 137 12.33 9.83 5.84
N ALA A 138 12.18 8.80 6.68
CA ALA A 138 10.92 8.08 6.84
C ALA A 138 9.79 9.01 7.34
N PHE A 139 10.09 9.96 8.22
CA PHE A 139 9.14 10.98 8.67
C PHE A 139 8.77 11.98 7.56
N VAL A 140 9.78 12.50 6.85
CA VAL A 140 9.58 13.44 5.74
C VAL A 140 8.73 12.79 4.64
N GLU A 141 9.04 11.55 4.29
CA GLU A 141 8.29 10.82 3.26
C GLU A 141 6.85 10.53 3.70
N LEU A 142 6.62 10.23 4.99
CA LEU A 142 5.26 10.07 5.51
C LEU A 142 4.42 11.35 5.37
N ASN A 143 4.99 12.51 5.69
CA ASN A 143 4.31 13.80 5.54
C ASN A 143 4.08 14.18 4.08
N ARG A 144 5.05 13.88 3.21
CA ARG A 144 4.91 14.04 1.76
C ARG A 144 3.78 13.18 1.23
N TRP A 145 3.79 11.89 1.53
CA TRP A 145 2.74 10.95 1.15
C TRP A 145 1.37 11.41 1.65
N PHE A 146 1.26 11.80 2.93
CA PHE A 146 0.00 12.25 3.51
C PHE A 146 -0.60 13.43 2.75
N ARG A 147 0.24 14.43 2.41
CA ARG A 147 -0.17 15.58 1.58
C ARG A 147 -0.66 15.14 0.21
N GLU A 148 0.05 14.24 -0.45
CA GLU A 148 -0.32 13.74 -1.77
C GLU A 148 -1.63 12.94 -1.75
N VAL A 149 -1.79 11.99 -0.82
CA VAL A 149 -3.02 11.17 -0.77
C VAL A 149 -4.24 11.93 -0.29
N SER A 150 -4.04 13.06 0.41
CA SER A 150 -5.11 13.90 0.92
C SER A 150 -5.60 14.95 -0.08
N LYS A 151 -4.97 15.05 -1.27
CA LYS A 151 -5.46 15.91 -2.33
C LYS A 151 -6.86 15.46 -2.80
N PRO A 152 -7.86 16.35 -2.90
CA PRO A 152 -9.23 15.98 -3.28
C PRO A 152 -9.32 15.14 -4.55
N GLU A 153 -8.56 15.49 -5.59
CA GLU A 153 -8.51 14.78 -6.87
C GLU A 153 -8.01 13.33 -6.75
N ASN A 154 -7.17 13.04 -5.75
CA ASN A 154 -6.70 11.70 -5.44
C ASN A 154 -7.67 10.93 -4.53
N LEU A 155 -8.46 11.64 -3.73
CA LEU A 155 -9.43 11.04 -2.81
C LEU A 155 -10.69 10.58 -3.52
N VAL A 156 -11.23 11.40 -4.44
CA VAL A 156 -12.47 11.08 -5.16
C VAL A 156 -12.31 9.93 -6.15
N ARG A 157 -11.07 9.55 -6.48
CA ARG A 157 -10.76 8.44 -7.38
C ARG A 157 -10.35 7.22 -6.57
N ASP A 158 -10.85 6.06 -6.99
CA ASP A 158 -10.36 4.77 -6.52
C ASP A 158 -9.17 4.34 -7.39
N PRO A 159 -7.97 4.18 -6.81
CA PRO A 159 -6.81 3.77 -7.60
C PRO A 159 -6.98 2.36 -8.19
N ASP A 160 -6.46 2.19 -9.41
CA ASP A 160 -6.43 0.92 -10.12
C ASP A 160 -5.60 -0.12 -9.34
N GLN A 161 -6.14 -1.34 -9.20
CA GLN A 161 -5.43 -2.45 -8.57
C GLN A 161 -4.25 -2.93 -9.42
N LEU A 162 -4.33 -2.77 -10.74
CA LEU A 162 -3.30 -3.20 -11.68
C LEU A 162 -2.13 -2.22 -11.79
N TYR A 163 -2.03 -1.24 -10.89
CA TYR A 163 -0.94 -0.26 -10.88
C TYR A 163 0.45 -0.89 -10.79
N LEU A 164 0.55 -2.08 -10.19
CA LEU A 164 1.82 -2.80 -10.03
C LEU A 164 2.46 -3.08 -11.39
N PHE A 165 1.64 -3.29 -12.43
CA PHE A 165 2.10 -3.51 -13.80
C PHE A 165 2.52 -2.24 -14.53
N ARG A 166 2.24 -1.05 -13.97
CA ARG A 166 2.65 0.25 -14.53
C ARG A 166 3.98 0.76 -13.95
N ARG A 167 4.59 0.04 -13.00
CA ARG A 167 5.85 0.42 -12.32
C ARG A 167 7.10 -0.18 -13.00
N ALA A 168 8.27 0.18 -12.47
CA ALA A 168 9.60 -0.23 -12.93
C ALA A 168 9.81 -1.75 -13.16
N ASN A 169 8.98 -2.61 -12.55
CA ASN A 169 9.07 -4.07 -12.64
C ASN A 169 7.90 -4.70 -13.41
N GLY A 170 6.98 -3.89 -13.94
CA GLY A 170 5.82 -4.37 -14.70
C GLY A 170 6.06 -4.41 -16.20
N LEU A 171 4.99 -4.16 -16.96
CA LEU A 171 5.02 -4.07 -18.43
C LEU A 171 5.71 -2.77 -18.83
N LYS A 172 6.79 -2.86 -19.59
CA LYS A 172 7.56 -1.70 -20.03
C LYS A 172 7.21 -1.36 -21.47
N ALA A 173 6.90 -0.09 -21.75
CA ALA A 173 6.88 0.37 -23.13
C ALA A 173 8.26 0.13 -23.75
N VAL A 174 8.29 -0.38 -24.98
CA VAL A 174 9.56 -0.61 -25.66
C VAL A 174 9.93 0.63 -26.47
N LYS A 175 11.19 1.06 -26.35
CA LYS A 175 11.69 2.26 -27.04
C LYS A 175 11.99 1.99 -28.51
N THR A 176 11.81 3.03 -29.32
CA THR A 176 11.88 3.08 -30.79
C THR A 176 13.29 2.86 -31.36
N ASP A 177 14.33 3.12 -30.57
CA ASP A 177 15.74 3.10 -30.98
C ASP A 177 16.30 1.68 -31.21
N ARG A 178 15.52 0.64 -30.91
CA ARG A 178 15.89 -0.77 -31.12
C ARG A 178 14.95 -1.53 -32.03
N VAL A 179 14.07 -0.87 -32.80
CA VAL A 179 13.03 -1.53 -33.63
C VAL A 179 13.61 -2.52 -34.67
N GLY A 180 14.90 -2.39 -35.02
CA GLY A 180 15.60 -3.36 -35.88
C GLY A 180 15.95 -4.71 -35.23
N ASP A 181 15.91 -4.83 -33.90
CA ASP A 181 16.35 -6.03 -33.15
C ASP A 181 15.20 -6.97 -32.74
N TRP A 182 14.01 -6.83 -33.34
CA TRP A 182 12.82 -7.56 -32.90
C TRP A 182 12.57 -8.69 -33.87
N GLU A 183 12.62 -9.93 -33.39
CA GLU A 183 12.32 -11.12 -34.20
C GLU A 183 10.91 -11.04 -34.84
N HIS A 184 9.99 -10.27 -34.24
CA HIS A 184 8.63 -10.08 -34.73
C HIS A 184 8.20 -8.60 -34.65
N GLN A 185 7.75 -8.04 -35.78
CA GLN A 185 7.14 -6.70 -35.86
C GLN A 185 5.63 -6.72 -35.58
N GLU A 186 5.09 -7.89 -35.24
CA GLU A 186 3.68 -8.13 -34.96
C GLU A 186 3.47 -8.71 -33.56
N CYS A 187 2.28 -8.46 -33.02
CA CYS A 187 1.86 -9.02 -31.75
C CYS A 187 1.54 -10.51 -31.89
N GLN A 188 2.28 -11.38 -31.20
CA GLN A 188 2.09 -12.84 -31.22
C GLN A 188 0.74 -13.34 -30.64
N VAL A 189 -0.14 -12.44 -30.19
CA VAL A 189 -1.48 -12.78 -29.67
C VAL A 189 -2.60 -12.37 -30.63
N CYS A 190 -2.56 -11.14 -31.17
CA CYS A 190 -3.59 -10.67 -32.11
C CYS A 190 -3.12 -10.66 -33.57
N THR A 191 -1.87 -11.02 -33.84
CA THR A 191 -1.23 -11.04 -35.17
C THR A 191 -1.23 -9.70 -35.91
N GLU A 192 -1.53 -8.61 -35.21
CA GLU A 192 -1.50 -7.25 -35.76
C GLU A 192 -0.10 -6.65 -35.63
N GLU A 193 0.31 -5.87 -36.63
CA GLU A 193 1.53 -5.08 -36.58
C GLU A 193 1.51 -4.10 -35.40
N PHE A 194 2.68 -3.91 -34.79
CA PHE A 194 2.81 -2.93 -33.72
C PHE A 194 2.68 -1.51 -34.25
N GLU A 195 1.93 -0.68 -33.54
CA GLU A 195 1.94 0.77 -33.78
C GLU A 195 3.32 1.34 -33.46
N ARG A 196 3.77 2.27 -34.29
CA ARG A 196 5.04 2.96 -34.04
C ARG A 196 4.99 3.61 -32.65
N PRO A 197 6.01 3.39 -31.80
CA PRO A 197 5.99 3.86 -30.42
C PRO A 197 6.15 5.39 -30.25
N ASP A 198 6.17 6.17 -31.34
CA ASP A 198 6.10 7.63 -31.30
C ASP A 198 4.77 8.13 -30.74
N THR A 199 3.74 7.28 -30.75
CA THR A 199 2.50 7.47 -30.02
C THR A 199 2.45 6.55 -28.79
N ILE A 200 2.72 7.10 -27.59
CA ILE A 200 2.73 6.33 -26.32
C ILE A 200 1.33 5.80 -25.96
N GLU A 201 0.28 6.32 -26.61
CA GLU A 201 -1.11 6.09 -26.22
C GLU A 201 -1.81 4.98 -27.00
N GLY A 202 -1.25 4.54 -28.13
CA GLY A 202 -1.83 3.54 -29.03
C GLY A 202 -2.16 2.20 -28.38
N GLU A 203 -3.23 1.56 -28.85
CA GLU A 203 -3.62 0.21 -28.39
C GLU A 203 -2.65 -0.86 -28.90
N ARG A 204 -2.04 -0.64 -30.08
CA ARG A 204 -1.05 -1.53 -30.66
C ARG A 204 0.39 -1.16 -30.28
N THR A 205 0.60 -0.18 -29.39
CA THR A 205 1.93 0.14 -28.87
C THR A 205 2.55 -1.09 -28.18
N PRO A 206 3.79 -1.47 -28.53
CA PRO A 206 4.44 -2.66 -27.98
C PRO A 206 4.86 -2.46 -26.52
N GLN A 207 4.62 -3.48 -25.71
CA GLN A 207 5.08 -3.57 -24.32
C GLN A 207 5.88 -4.85 -24.11
N ARG A 208 6.93 -4.79 -23.29
CA ARG A 208 7.77 -5.92 -22.92
C ARG A 208 7.46 -6.38 -21.50
N ALA A 209 7.15 -7.67 -21.36
CA ALA A 209 7.02 -8.32 -20.06
C ALA A 209 8.39 -8.57 -19.41
N PRO A 210 8.47 -8.76 -18.08
CA PRO A 210 9.73 -9.07 -17.39
C PRO A 210 10.45 -10.33 -17.90
N CYS A 211 9.72 -11.29 -18.48
CA CYS A 211 10.28 -12.48 -19.10
C CYS A 211 10.89 -12.25 -20.50
N GLY A 212 10.82 -11.03 -21.03
CA GLY A 212 11.40 -10.66 -22.33
C GLY A 212 10.41 -10.62 -23.49
N HIS A 213 9.29 -11.33 -23.41
CA HIS A 213 8.24 -11.35 -24.46
C HIS A 213 7.60 -9.98 -24.68
N VAL A 214 7.27 -9.69 -25.95
CA VAL A 214 6.66 -8.43 -26.37
C VAL A 214 5.28 -8.68 -26.97
N LEU A 215 4.28 -7.92 -26.50
CA LEU A 215 2.91 -7.93 -27.01
C LEU A 215 2.37 -6.50 -27.04
N CYS A 216 1.27 -6.27 -27.74
CA CYS A 216 0.67 -4.95 -27.73
C CYS A 216 -0.02 -4.65 -26.40
N LYS A 217 -0.14 -3.36 -26.10
CA LYS A 217 -0.79 -2.85 -24.89
C LYS A 217 -2.23 -3.37 -24.73
N ALA A 218 -3.01 -3.42 -25.80
CA ALA A 218 -4.37 -3.96 -25.77
C ALA A 218 -4.42 -5.45 -25.40
N CYS A 219 -3.55 -6.29 -26.00
CA CYS A 219 -3.48 -7.70 -25.65
C CYS A 219 -3.08 -7.92 -24.18
N PHE A 220 -2.10 -7.17 -23.67
CA PHE A 220 -1.77 -7.25 -22.25
C PHE A 220 -2.93 -6.79 -21.36
N LYS A 221 -3.57 -5.67 -21.67
CA LYS A 221 -4.72 -5.16 -20.92
C LYS A 221 -5.83 -6.22 -20.85
N ASN A 222 -6.25 -6.76 -22.00
CA ASN A 222 -7.28 -7.80 -22.07
C ASN A 222 -6.87 -9.05 -21.29
N TRP A 223 -5.61 -9.47 -21.41
CA TRP A 223 -5.10 -10.62 -20.68
C TRP A 223 -5.09 -10.41 -19.15
N LEU A 224 -4.66 -9.23 -18.68
CA LEU A 224 -4.71 -8.88 -17.27
C LEU A 224 -6.17 -8.80 -16.76
N GLU A 225 -7.09 -8.31 -17.59
CA GLU A 225 -8.52 -8.26 -17.28
C GLU A 225 -9.19 -9.65 -17.24
N GLN A 226 -8.65 -10.65 -17.91
CA GLN A 226 -9.15 -12.03 -17.84
C GLN A 226 -8.42 -12.88 -16.79
N SER A 227 -7.22 -12.46 -16.40
CA SER A 227 -6.40 -13.12 -15.39
C SER A 227 -7.11 -13.07 -14.02
N LYS A 228 -7.55 -14.23 -13.52
CA LYS A 228 -8.26 -14.40 -12.23
C LYS A 228 -7.32 -14.23 -11.02
N GLY A 229 -6.56 -13.14 -10.98
CA GLY A 229 -5.59 -12.80 -9.93
C GLY A 229 -4.18 -13.38 -10.10
N ARG A 230 -3.97 -14.25 -11.10
CA ARG A 230 -2.66 -14.77 -11.51
C ARG A 230 -2.23 -14.12 -12.81
N TYR A 231 -1.34 -13.14 -12.73
CA TYR A 231 -0.89 -12.35 -13.88
C TYR A 231 0.38 -12.95 -14.46
N THR A 232 0.23 -13.70 -15.54
CA THR A 232 1.31 -14.44 -16.19
C THR A 232 1.45 -13.99 -17.64
N CYS A 233 2.61 -14.16 -18.26
CA CYS A 233 2.78 -13.91 -19.69
C CYS A 233 1.95 -14.93 -20.48
N PRO A 234 1.15 -14.54 -21.48
CA PRO A 234 0.36 -15.51 -22.24
C PRO A 234 1.22 -16.49 -23.06
N LEU A 235 2.46 -16.10 -23.40
CA LEU A 235 3.38 -16.92 -24.21
C LEU A 235 4.12 -17.97 -23.37
N CYS A 236 4.75 -17.58 -22.25
CA CYS A 236 5.56 -18.51 -21.44
C CYS A 236 5.06 -18.76 -20.02
N ARG A 237 3.95 -18.14 -19.61
CA ARG A 237 3.36 -18.24 -18.26
C ARG A 237 4.22 -17.73 -17.10
N ALA A 238 5.37 -17.11 -17.37
CA ALA A 238 6.16 -16.39 -16.38
C ALA A 238 5.37 -15.24 -15.74
N CYS A 239 5.64 -14.94 -14.46
CA CYS A 239 4.98 -13.87 -13.73
C CYS A 239 5.21 -12.48 -14.36
N LEU A 240 4.15 -11.70 -14.54
CA LEU A 240 4.23 -10.34 -15.11
C LEU A 240 4.77 -9.28 -14.14
N VAL A 241 5.16 -9.66 -12.92
CA VAL A 241 5.77 -8.75 -11.92
C VAL A 241 7.25 -9.03 -11.71
N CYS A 242 7.69 -10.29 -11.72
CA CYS A 242 9.09 -10.65 -11.49
C CYS A 242 9.75 -11.45 -12.61
N GLY A 243 9.01 -11.91 -13.62
CA GLY A 243 9.57 -12.69 -14.74
C GLY A 243 9.81 -14.17 -14.44
N GLU A 244 9.58 -14.62 -13.20
CA GLU A 244 9.80 -16.00 -12.79
C GLU A 244 8.64 -16.93 -13.16
N ASN A 245 8.96 -18.16 -13.54
CA ASN A 245 7.98 -19.23 -13.74
C ASN A 245 7.41 -19.70 -12.40
N ASN A 246 6.12 -20.07 -12.37
CA ASN A 246 5.43 -20.58 -11.17
C ASN A 246 5.50 -19.67 -9.93
N CYS A 247 5.61 -18.34 -10.11
CA CYS A 247 5.64 -17.40 -8.98
C CYS A 247 4.33 -17.44 -8.18
N ILE A 248 4.42 -17.77 -6.89
CA ILE A 248 3.28 -17.78 -5.95
C ILE A 248 3.10 -16.45 -5.20
N PHE A 249 4.12 -15.58 -5.22
CA PHE A 249 4.15 -14.36 -4.41
C PHE A 249 3.32 -13.22 -4.98
N HIS A 250 3.23 -13.11 -6.32
CA HIS A 250 2.57 -11.99 -7.00
C HIS A 250 1.12 -12.31 -7.40
N SER A 251 0.37 -12.97 -6.51
CA SER A 251 -1.06 -13.21 -6.68
C SER A 251 -1.86 -12.05 -6.09
N ILE A 252 -2.37 -11.15 -6.93
CA ILE A 252 -3.21 -10.05 -6.47
C ILE A 252 -4.66 -10.50 -6.56
N ARG A 253 -5.34 -10.60 -5.41
CA ARG A 253 -6.78 -10.86 -5.37
C ARG A 253 -7.51 -9.70 -6.05
N ARG A 254 -7.97 -9.95 -7.28
CA ARG A 254 -8.68 -8.93 -8.06
C ARG A 254 -10.06 -8.71 -7.47
N GLU A 255 -10.46 -7.44 -7.37
CA GLU A 255 -11.85 -7.09 -7.14
C GLU A 255 -12.69 -7.52 -8.36
N PRO A 256 -13.86 -8.14 -8.17
CA PRO A 256 -14.71 -8.59 -9.29
C PRO A 256 -15.20 -7.43 -10.17
N THR A 257 -15.17 -6.21 -9.65
CA THR A 257 -15.50 -4.98 -10.38
C THR A 257 -14.77 -3.80 -9.75
N THR A 258 -14.71 -2.68 -10.48
CA THR A 258 -14.31 -1.40 -9.89
C THR A 258 -15.30 -1.01 -8.78
N PRO A 259 -14.86 -0.42 -7.65
CA PRO A 259 -15.78 0.08 -6.63
C PRO A 259 -16.74 1.14 -7.19
N MET A 260 -17.93 1.25 -6.60
CA MET A 260 -18.79 2.43 -6.80
C MET A 260 -18.07 3.69 -6.31
N PRO A 261 -17.98 4.79 -7.08
CA PRO A 261 -17.25 5.98 -6.65
C PRO A 261 -17.77 6.51 -5.31
N MET A 262 -16.85 6.83 -4.39
CA MET A 262 -17.22 7.35 -3.07
C MET A 262 -18.11 8.62 -3.12
N PRO A 263 -17.92 9.58 -4.07
CA PRO A 263 -18.84 10.70 -4.22
C PRO A 263 -20.28 10.29 -4.51
N ASP A 264 -20.50 9.24 -5.31
CA ASP A 264 -21.84 8.78 -5.64
C ASP A 264 -22.51 8.10 -4.45
N VAL A 265 -21.75 7.30 -3.69
CA VAL A 265 -22.22 6.69 -2.43
C VAL A 265 -22.65 7.75 -1.42
N LEU A 266 -21.82 8.79 -1.22
CA LEU A 266 -22.13 9.87 -0.29
C LEU A 266 -23.34 10.68 -0.75
N ARG A 267 -23.50 10.90 -2.06
CA ARG A 267 -24.69 11.56 -2.62
C ARG A 267 -25.98 10.82 -2.29
N ILE A 268 -25.97 9.49 -2.36
CA ILE A 268 -27.14 8.66 -2.04
C ILE A 268 -27.44 8.69 -0.54
N ILE A 269 -26.41 8.60 0.31
CA ILE A 269 -26.59 8.46 1.76
C ILE A 269 -26.84 9.80 2.46
N ARG A 270 -26.11 10.86 2.07
CA ARG A 270 -26.13 12.18 2.72
C ARG A 270 -26.84 13.26 1.91
N GLY A 271 -27.26 12.96 0.68
CA GLY A 271 -27.83 13.92 -0.26
C GLY A 271 -26.77 14.65 -1.09
N ARG A 272 -27.23 15.51 -2.01
CA ARG A 272 -26.35 16.33 -2.84
C ARG A 272 -25.59 17.34 -1.97
N SER A 273 -24.30 17.51 -2.25
CA SER A 273 -23.43 18.49 -1.60
C SER A 273 -22.50 19.09 -2.64
N GLU A 274 -22.42 20.42 -2.66
CA GLU A 274 -21.46 21.17 -3.48
C GLU A 274 -20.10 21.29 -2.79
N GLU A 275 -20.00 20.86 -1.53
CA GLU A 275 -18.76 20.95 -0.77
C GLU A 275 -17.75 19.89 -1.25
N LEU A 276 -16.48 20.29 -1.32
CA LEU A 276 -15.39 19.36 -1.56
C LEU A 276 -15.48 18.19 -0.56
N LEU A 277 -15.41 16.97 -1.09
CA LEU A 277 -15.47 15.75 -0.28
C LEU A 277 -16.75 15.62 0.57
N HIS A 278 -17.85 16.29 0.18
CA HIS A 278 -19.12 16.32 0.93
C HIS A 278 -18.94 16.84 2.36
N GLY A 279 -18.09 17.86 2.53
CA GLY A 279 -17.81 18.50 3.83
C GLY A 279 -16.93 17.66 4.78
N LEU A 280 -16.39 16.53 4.31
CA LEU A 280 -15.53 15.69 5.12
C LEU A 280 -14.08 16.14 5.05
N ALA A 281 -13.39 16.10 6.19
CA ALA A 281 -11.94 16.27 6.22
C ALA A 281 -11.25 15.20 5.34
N PRO A 282 -10.16 15.52 4.62
CA PRO A 282 -9.45 14.57 3.75
C PRO A 282 -9.09 13.24 4.41
N SER A 283 -8.60 13.28 5.65
CA SER A 283 -8.25 12.08 6.41
C SER A 283 -9.47 11.19 6.69
N ARG A 284 -10.60 11.79 7.03
CA ARG A 284 -11.86 11.08 7.26
C ARG A 284 -12.40 10.48 5.97
N TYR A 285 -12.36 11.24 4.88
CA TYR A 285 -12.78 10.76 3.57
C TYR A 285 -11.93 9.56 3.12
N TRP A 286 -10.61 9.63 3.29
CA TRP A 286 -9.70 8.53 2.97
C TRP A 286 -10.04 7.26 3.75
N VAL A 287 -10.27 7.39 5.07
CA VAL A 287 -10.64 6.24 5.92
C VAL A 287 -11.94 5.62 5.41
N LEU A 288 -13.00 6.42 5.21
CA LEU A 288 -14.27 5.93 4.70
C LEU A 288 -14.13 5.27 3.33
N ARG A 289 -13.35 5.86 2.41
CA ARG A 289 -13.11 5.30 1.08
C ARG A 289 -12.51 3.91 1.16
N GLU A 290 -11.49 3.70 2.01
CA GLU A 290 -10.83 2.40 2.10
C GLU A 290 -11.62 1.38 2.93
N THR A 291 -12.28 1.76 4.03
CA THR A 291 -13.07 0.81 4.84
C THR A 291 -14.30 0.32 4.09
N THR A 292 -14.98 1.22 3.37
CA THR A 292 -16.18 0.87 2.60
C THR A 292 -15.85 0.23 1.25
N ARG A 293 -14.57 0.20 0.81
CA ARG A 293 -14.22 -0.21 -0.55
C ARG A 293 -14.74 -1.60 -0.91
N TYR A 294 -14.59 -2.56 -0.01
CA TYR A 294 -15.08 -3.92 -0.24
C TYR A 294 -16.59 -3.94 -0.49
N HIS A 295 -17.36 -3.24 0.34
CA HIS A 295 -18.80 -3.09 0.16
C HIS A 295 -19.15 -2.41 -1.16
N ARG A 296 -18.47 -1.32 -1.53
CA ARG A 296 -18.66 -0.60 -2.80
C ARG A 296 -18.37 -1.48 -4.02
N VAL A 297 -17.43 -2.41 -3.93
CA VAL A 297 -17.15 -3.42 -4.96
C VAL A 297 -18.27 -4.44 -5.03
N CYS A 298 -18.69 -5.01 -3.90
CA CYS A 298 -19.75 -6.01 -3.86
C CYS A 298 -21.08 -5.46 -4.37
N ILE A 299 -21.50 -4.27 -3.93
CA ILE A 299 -22.74 -3.63 -4.38
C ILE A 299 -22.72 -3.43 -5.89
N ARG A 300 -21.62 -2.89 -6.44
CA ARG A 300 -21.50 -2.69 -7.89
C ARG A 300 -21.46 -4.01 -8.67
N PHE A 301 -20.92 -5.07 -8.08
CA PHE A 301 -20.95 -6.40 -8.68
C PHE A 301 -22.38 -6.93 -8.74
N TYR A 302 -23.12 -6.87 -7.63
CA TYR A 302 -24.50 -7.35 -7.59
C TYR A 302 -25.42 -6.52 -8.47
N ASN A 303 -25.28 -5.19 -8.53
CA ASN A 303 -26.04 -4.36 -9.47
C ASN A 303 -25.84 -4.84 -10.91
N ARG A 304 -24.60 -5.11 -11.34
CA ARG A 304 -24.35 -5.65 -12.70
C ARG A 304 -25.01 -7.01 -12.96
N VAL A 305 -25.14 -7.84 -11.93
CA VAL A 305 -25.79 -9.15 -12.05
C VAL A 305 -27.31 -8.98 -12.16
N LEU A 306 -27.88 -8.09 -11.34
CA LEU A 306 -29.32 -7.79 -11.29
C LEU A 306 -29.78 -6.99 -12.51
N ASP A 307 -28.95 -6.09 -13.05
CA ASP A 307 -29.21 -5.25 -14.22
C ASP A 307 -29.03 -6.01 -15.56
N ARG A 308 -28.71 -7.31 -15.52
CA ARG A 308 -28.54 -8.11 -16.75
C ARG A 308 -29.90 -8.34 -17.39
N ASP A 309 -30.03 -7.99 -18.67
CA ASP A 309 -31.26 -8.18 -19.45
C ASP A 309 -31.86 -9.59 -19.26
N GLY A 310 -33.16 -9.63 -18.97
CA GLY A 310 -33.89 -10.88 -18.75
C GLY A 310 -33.77 -11.48 -17.35
N ALA A 311 -33.27 -10.74 -16.36
CA ALA A 311 -33.34 -11.17 -14.97
C ALA A 311 -34.79 -11.20 -14.48
N ASP A 312 -35.26 -12.38 -14.09
CA ASP A 312 -36.58 -12.57 -13.47
C ASP A 312 -36.48 -12.17 -11.99
N VAL A 313 -37.30 -11.19 -11.58
CA VAL A 313 -37.31 -10.70 -10.20
C VAL A 313 -37.81 -11.76 -9.22
N ASP A 314 -38.57 -12.74 -9.68
CA ASP A 314 -39.09 -13.83 -8.86
C ASP A 314 -38.12 -15.03 -8.80
N ASP A 315 -37.01 -15.01 -9.55
CA ASP A 315 -35.97 -16.04 -9.51
C ASP A 315 -35.27 -16.04 -8.12
N PRO A 316 -35.19 -17.19 -7.43
CA PRO A 316 -34.45 -17.31 -6.17
C PRO A 316 -33.00 -16.80 -6.22
N VAL A 317 -32.33 -16.90 -7.38
CA VAL A 317 -30.97 -16.38 -7.61
C VAL A 317 -30.98 -14.85 -7.61
N TYR A 318 -31.97 -14.22 -8.22
CA TYR A 318 -32.14 -12.76 -8.20
C TYR A 318 -32.35 -12.27 -6.77
N GLN A 319 -33.28 -12.89 -6.06
CA GLN A 319 -33.59 -12.58 -4.66
C GLN A 319 -32.36 -12.73 -3.74
N HIS A 320 -31.57 -13.79 -3.94
CA HIS A 320 -30.31 -13.98 -3.22
C HIS A 320 -29.34 -12.82 -3.46
N TYR A 321 -29.11 -12.42 -4.71
CA TYR A 321 -28.20 -11.31 -5.00
C TYR A 321 -28.72 -9.95 -4.51
N GLN A 322 -30.03 -9.74 -4.54
CA GLN A 322 -30.66 -8.55 -3.97
C GLN A 322 -30.42 -8.48 -2.46
N GLN A 323 -30.70 -9.56 -1.73
CA GLN A 323 -30.43 -9.64 -0.29
C GLN A 323 -28.96 -9.35 0.03
N ARG A 324 -28.02 -9.98 -0.70
CA ARG A 324 -26.57 -9.78 -0.49
C ARG A 324 -26.13 -8.36 -0.79
N ARG A 325 -26.72 -7.71 -1.80
CA ARG A 325 -26.49 -6.29 -2.11
C ARG A 325 -26.94 -5.42 -0.94
N ASP A 326 -28.15 -5.66 -0.43
CA ASP A 326 -28.77 -4.86 0.62
C ASP A 326 -28.01 -5.00 1.95
N GLU A 327 -27.55 -6.21 2.32
CA GLU A 327 -26.66 -6.44 3.48
C GLU A 327 -25.39 -5.59 3.43
N HIS A 328 -24.72 -5.52 2.27
CA HIS A 328 -23.52 -4.69 2.12
C HIS A 328 -23.86 -3.20 2.11
N TRP A 329 -25.00 -2.82 1.54
CA TRP A 329 -25.48 -1.45 1.56
C TRP A 329 -25.71 -0.98 3.00
N ASP A 330 -26.42 -1.76 3.81
CA ASP A 330 -26.73 -1.42 5.20
C ASP A 330 -25.47 -1.37 6.06
N THR A 331 -24.55 -2.32 5.88
CA THR A 331 -23.25 -2.31 6.57
C THR A 331 -22.47 -1.03 6.23
N MET A 332 -22.33 -0.71 4.93
CA MET A 332 -21.63 0.48 4.46
C MET A 332 -22.30 1.77 4.95
N LYS A 333 -23.63 1.84 4.91
CA LYS A 333 -24.41 2.97 5.42
C LYS A 333 -24.20 3.13 6.93
N GLY A 334 -24.16 2.02 7.66
CA GLY A 334 -23.79 1.98 9.08
C GLY A 334 -22.38 2.51 9.35
N GLU A 335 -21.38 2.19 8.53
CA GLU A 335 -20.02 2.73 8.68
C GLU A 335 -19.95 4.24 8.39
N ILE A 336 -20.75 4.72 7.44
CA ILE A 336 -20.79 6.12 7.03
C ILE A 336 -21.55 6.98 8.06
N LEU A 337 -22.73 6.52 8.52
CA LEU A 337 -23.60 7.24 9.46
C LEU A 337 -23.24 6.98 10.92
N GLY A 338 -22.83 5.76 11.24
CA GLY A 338 -22.49 5.31 12.58
C GLY A 338 -21.11 5.80 12.97
N GLU A 339 -21.02 7.09 13.30
CA GLU A 339 -19.85 7.84 13.79
C GLU A 339 -19.17 7.26 15.07
N ARG A 340 -19.23 5.95 15.31
CA ARG A 340 -18.31 5.19 16.16
C ARG A 340 -17.28 4.46 15.31
N MET A 341 -16.49 5.21 14.53
CA MET A 341 -15.16 4.71 14.23
C MET A 341 -14.26 5.06 15.40
N VAL A 342 -13.71 4.02 16.03
CA VAL A 342 -12.59 4.05 16.99
C VAL A 342 -11.71 5.26 16.67
N PRO A 343 -11.46 6.17 17.63
CA PRO A 343 -10.73 7.39 17.34
C PRO A 343 -9.48 7.02 16.56
N ALA A 344 -9.31 7.61 15.37
CA ALA A 344 -8.01 7.65 14.72
C ALA A 344 -7.09 8.28 15.78
N GLY A 345 -6.40 7.41 16.55
CA GLY A 345 -6.12 7.74 17.94
C GLY A 345 -5.42 9.08 18.03
N ARG A 346 -6.13 10.01 18.69
CA ARG A 346 -5.85 11.43 18.91
C ARG A 346 -4.59 11.93 18.21
N ASP A 347 -4.83 12.71 17.15
CA ASP A 347 -3.92 13.67 16.50
C ASP A 347 -3.47 14.80 17.46
N GLU A 348 -3.25 14.51 18.75
CA GLU A 348 -2.76 15.47 19.76
C GLU A 348 -1.25 15.72 19.64
N ALA A 349 -0.51 14.90 18.89
CA ALA A 349 0.92 15.09 18.66
C ALA A 349 1.24 16.21 17.64
N ARG A 350 0.25 16.83 16.99
CA ARG A 350 0.47 17.88 15.98
C ARG A 350 0.35 19.31 16.49
N ARG A 351 0.07 19.54 17.78
CA ARG A 351 0.03 20.90 18.36
C ARG A 351 1.24 21.28 19.22
N ARG A 352 2.23 20.39 19.39
CA ARG A 352 3.45 20.65 20.16
C ARG A 352 4.65 19.87 19.63
N VAL A 353 5.07 20.13 18.39
CA VAL A 353 6.46 19.99 17.92
C VAL A 353 6.73 21.09 16.90
#